data_AF-A0A154W2J9-F1
#
_entry.id   AF-A0A154W2J9-F1
#
_cell.length_a   1.000
_cell.length_b   1.000
_cell.length_c   1.000
_cell.angle_alpha   90.00
_cell.angle_beta   90.00
_cell.angle_gamma   90.00
#
_symmetry.space_group_name_H-M   'P 1'
#
loop_
_entity.id
_entity.type
_entity.pdbx_description
1 polymer ?
#
loop_
_entity_poly.entity_id
_entity_poly.type
_entity_poly.pdbx_seq_one_letter_code
_entity_poly.pdbx_strand_id
1 'polypeptide(L)'
;MPVLLRLILGLTLAALIGGVPGGARAELLITPKRVVLDDKSRDATFRLVNTSSVTQSYELIWRQLRMDEQGGLIEARDGAPGGVNRLVMVSPMRVTLEPGGRQTVRIIPRLPEGLPEGEYMSHLTFRPTGSTQSDGGGGTPGAAMQLKVRVGFSVPVILRHGPLDGSATIRPVGIDAQSNRLTLELRRQGSVSIFGDVAIYWGQPGQDGIEVGRLDGVAIYANLTRRLSAVPLTPPAGVTIGPGMLLVRYMDPDTRDVLAESTVRLE
;
A
#
# COMPACT_ATOMS: atom_id res chain seq x y z
N MET A 1 -31.01 14.73 -74.44
CA MET A 1 -30.88 13.32 -74.01
C MET A 1 -29.50 12.82 -74.40
N PRO A 2 -28.73 12.07 -73.59
CA PRO A 2 -28.88 11.66 -72.18
C PRO A 2 -27.78 12.28 -71.25
N VAL A 3 -28.10 12.62 -70.00
CA VAL A 3 -27.77 11.91 -68.72
C VAL A 3 -26.28 11.92 -68.34
N LEU A 4 -25.92 12.66 -67.28
CA LEU A 4 -25.37 12.04 -66.06
C LEU A 4 -25.36 13.03 -64.87
N LEU A 5 -26.32 12.82 -63.98
CA LEU A 5 -26.46 13.41 -62.65
C LEU A 5 -25.46 12.71 -61.71
N ARG A 6 -24.49 13.43 -61.14
CA ARG A 6 -23.59 12.89 -60.11
C ARG A 6 -24.12 13.25 -58.72
N LEU A 7 -24.83 12.30 -58.09
CA LEU A 7 -25.12 12.31 -56.66
C LEU A 7 -23.80 12.12 -55.89
N ILE A 8 -23.39 13.11 -55.09
CA ILE A 8 -22.35 12.94 -54.07
C ILE A 8 -23.06 12.64 -52.77
N LEU A 9 -23.07 11.35 -52.40
CA LEU A 9 -23.59 10.86 -51.13
C LEU A 9 -22.55 11.17 -50.03
N GLY A 10 -22.76 12.23 -49.28
CA GLY A 10 -21.93 12.58 -48.12
C GLY A 10 -22.18 11.60 -46.97
N LEU A 11 -21.30 10.62 -46.80
CA LEU A 11 -21.31 9.71 -45.65
C LEU A 11 -20.63 10.42 -44.46
N THR A 12 -21.40 11.12 -43.62
CA THR A 12 -20.92 11.62 -42.33
C THR A 12 -20.64 10.45 -41.39
N LEU A 13 -19.36 10.10 -41.24
CA LEU A 13 -18.87 9.16 -40.24
C LEU A 13 -18.95 9.84 -38.85
N ALA A 14 -20.05 9.59 -38.13
CA ALA A 14 -20.17 9.98 -36.73
C ALA A 14 -19.19 9.14 -35.90
N ALA A 15 -18.05 9.73 -35.55
CA ALA A 15 -17.11 9.15 -34.60
C ALA A 15 -17.77 9.08 -33.22
N LEU A 16 -18.27 7.90 -32.84
CA LEU A 16 -18.60 7.57 -31.46
C LEU A 16 -17.30 7.59 -30.65
N ILE A 17 -16.98 8.73 -30.05
CA ILE A 17 -15.92 8.83 -29.04
C ILE A 17 -16.45 8.11 -27.80
N GLY A 18 -16.17 6.81 -27.71
CA GLY A 18 -16.41 6.02 -26.51
C GLY A 18 -15.62 6.63 -25.36
N GLY A 19 -16.32 7.20 -24.38
CA GLY A 19 -15.73 7.72 -23.16
C GLY A 19 -14.96 6.60 -22.46
N VAL A 20 -13.65 6.79 -22.31
CA VAL A 20 -12.83 5.91 -21.49
C VAL A 20 -13.34 6.03 -20.05
N PRO A 21 -13.77 4.95 -19.39
CA PRO A 21 -14.17 5.01 -18.00
C PRO A 21 -12.99 5.52 -17.17
N GLY A 22 -13.18 6.66 -16.50
CA GLY A 22 -12.18 7.27 -15.63
C GLY A 22 -11.88 6.32 -14.47
N GLY A 23 -10.72 5.68 -14.50
CA GLY A 23 -10.22 4.91 -13.37
C GLY A 23 -10.13 5.81 -12.14
N ALA A 24 -10.50 5.29 -10.98
CA ALA A 24 -10.33 5.97 -9.71
C ALA A 24 -8.84 6.33 -9.53
N ARG A 25 -8.50 7.61 -9.69
CA ARG A 25 -7.15 8.12 -9.47
C ARG A 25 -7.01 8.46 -7.99
N ALA A 26 -5.90 8.06 -7.37
CA ALA A 26 -5.58 8.55 -6.04
C ALA A 26 -5.37 10.07 -6.11
N GLU A 27 -6.22 10.81 -5.42
CA GLU A 27 -6.25 12.29 -5.43
C GLU A 27 -5.26 12.90 -4.42
N LEU A 28 -4.67 12.07 -3.56
CA LEU A 28 -3.66 12.45 -2.58
C LEU A 28 -2.46 11.50 -2.65
N LEU A 29 -1.27 12.06 -2.82
CA LEU A 29 -0.01 11.36 -2.64
C LEU A 29 0.53 11.62 -1.23
N ILE A 30 0.86 10.56 -0.51
CA ILE A 30 1.45 10.60 0.84
C ILE A 30 2.83 9.95 0.78
N THR A 31 3.85 10.60 1.33
CA THR A 31 5.22 10.06 1.38
C THR A 31 5.87 10.39 2.72
N PRO A 32 6.52 9.43 3.40
CA PRO A 32 6.65 8.01 3.07
C PRO A 32 5.35 7.21 3.28
N LYS A 33 5.36 5.91 2.93
CA LYS A 33 4.23 4.98 3.18
C LYS A 33 4.13 4.53 4.65
N ARG A 34 5.20 4.73 5.42
CA ARG A 34 5.28 4.50 6.88
C ARG A 34 6.27 5.47 7.51
N VAL A 35 6.08 5.77 8.78
CA VAL A 35 7.08 6.49 9.59
C VAL A 35 7.54 5.57 10.71
N VAL A 36 8.85 5.50 10.90
CA VAL A 36 9.50 4.82 12.04
C VAL A 36 10.31 5.87 12.78
N LEU A 37 10.01 6.06 14.05
CA LEU A 37 10.73 6.89 15.00
C LEU A 37 11.47 5.95 15.96
N ASP A 38 12.70 6.29 16.31
CA ASP A 38 13.51 5.61 17.31
C ASP A 38 14.04 6.61 18.36
N ASP A 39 14.85 6.15 19.32
CA ASP A 39 15.43 7.00 20.36
C ASP A 39 16.34 8.12 19.82
N LYS A 40 16.76 8.06 18.54
CA LYS A 40 17.59 9.08 17.88
C LYS A 40 16.73 10.08 17.09
N SER A 41 15.46 9.78 16.88
CA SER A 41 14.55 10.56 16.04
C SER A 41 14.04 11.79 16.77
N ARG A 42 14.37 12.98 16.28
CA ARG A 42 13.82 14.25 16.82
C ARG A 42 12.43 14.56 16.29
N ASP A 43 12.19 14.25 15.02
CA ASP A 43 10.92 14.34 14.34
C ASP A 43 10.91 13.44 13.10
N ALA A 44 9.71 13.25 12.54
CA ALA A 44 9.50 12.65 11.24
C ALA A 44 8.39 13.41 10.50
N THR A 45 8.27 13.18 9.20
CA THR A 45 7.30 13.92 8.39
C THR A 45 6.57 13.04 7.38
N PHE A 46 5.29 13.31 7.18
CA PHE A 46 4.58 12.96 5.96
C PHE A 46 4.48 14.18 5.05
N ARG A 47 4.87 14.03 3.79
CA ARG A 47 4.63 14.98 2.72
C ARG A 47 3.40 14.58 1.93
N LEU A 48 2.48 15.52 1.82
CA LEU A 48 1.21 15.40 1.11
C LEU A 48 1.29 16.20 -0.19
N VAL A 49 0.76 15.64 -1.27
CA VAL A 49 0.58 16.34 -2.54
C VAL A 49 -0.80 16.05 -3.09
N ASN A 50 -1.59 17.09 -3.36
CA ASN A 50 -2.85 16.94 -4.06
C ASN A 50 -2.58 16.75 -5.56
N THR A 51 -2.90 15.56 -6.07
CA THR A 51 -2.70 15.16 -7.47
C THR A 51 -3.97 15.33 -8.31
N SER A 52 -5.06 15.80 -7.71
CA SER A 52 -6.31 16.10 -8.41
C SER A 52 -6.32 17.52 -9.00
N SER A 53 -7.32 17.79 -9.84
CA SER A 53 -7.55 19.10 -10.45
C SER A 53 -8.43 20.03 -9.59
N VAL A 54 -8.83 19.61 -8.39
CA VAL A 54 -9.71 20.39 -7.49
C VAL A 54 -9.07 20.53 -6.11
N THR A 55 -9.48 21.54 -5.34
CA THR A 55 -9.03 21.70 -3.95
C THR A 55 -9.57 20.58 -3.08
N GLN A 56 -8.70 19.99 -2.25
CA GLN A 56 -9.02 18.88 -1.36
C GLN A 56 -8.69 19.23 0.09
N SER A 57 -9.59 18.88 1.01
CA SER A 57 -9.36 19.04 2.46
C SER A 57 -9.34 17.68 3.14
N TYR A 58 -8.43 17.51 4.09
CA TYR A 58 -8.29 16.29 4.88
C TYR A 58 -8.19 16.61 6.37
N GLU A 59 -8.77 15.74 7.19
CA GLU A 59 -8.56 15.65 8.62
C GLU A 59 -7.79 14.38 8.95
N LEU A 60 -6.81 14.51 9.83
CA LEU A 60 -5.95 13.42 10.27
C LEU A 60 -6.53 12.84 11.55
N ILE A 61 -6.68 11.52 11.59
CA ILE A 61 -7.34 10.81 12.69
C ILE A 61 -6.50 9.61 13.06
N TRP A 62 -6.26 9.44 14.35
CA TRP A 62 -5.60 8.24 14.85
C TRP A 62 -6.56 7.05 14.84
N ARG A 63 -6.08 5.93 14.30
CA ARG A 63 -6.73 4.62 14.37
C ARG A 63 -5.75 3.61 14.95
N GLN A 64 -6.22 2.78 15.87
CA GLN A 64 -5.45 1.64 16.31
C GLN A 64 -5.85 0.46 15.43
N LEU A 65 -5.01 0.11 14.45
CA LEU A 65 -5.24 -1.05 13.59
C LEU A 65 -4.26 -2.15 13.96
N ARG A 66 -4.75 -3.39 13.97
CA ARG A 66 -3.96 -4.61 14.16
C ARG A 66 -3.95 -5.42 12.88
N MET A 67 -2.83 -6.09 12.65
CA MET A 67 -2.71 -7.00 11.52
C MET A 67 -3.32 -8.37 11.88
N ASP A 68 -4.07 -8.95 10.94
CA ASP A 68 -4.49 -10.35 10.96
C ASP A 68 -3.47 -11.27 10.26
N GLU A 69 -3.65 -12.59 10.36
CA GLU A 69 -2.69 -13.54 9.80
C GLU A 69 -2.59 -13.51 8.26
N GLN A 70 -3.53 -12.87 7.57
CA GLN A 70 -3.52 -12.70 6.11
C GLN A 70 -2.90 -11.35 5.69
N GLY A 71 -2.54 -10.51 6.66
CA GLY A 71 -2.00 -9.17 6.43
C GLY A 71 -3.06 -8.08 6.26
N GLY A 72 -4.33 -8.41 6.46
CA GLY A 72 -5.41 -7.43 6.58
C GLY A 72 -5.26 -6.61 7.85
N LEU A 73 -5.80 -5.39 7.82
CA LEU A 73 -5.82 -4.50 8.98
C LEU A 73 -7.25 -4.42 9.52
N ILE A 74 -7.39 -4.73 10.80
CA ILE A 74 -8.66 -4.66 11.53
C ILE A 74 -8.54 -3.64 12.66
N GLU A 75 -9.64 -2.94 12.97
CA GLU A 75 -9.66 -2.00 14.09
C GLU A 75 -9.46 -2.77 15.40
N ALA A 76 -8.55 -2.27 16.24
CA ALA A 76 -8.32 -2.83 17.56
C ALA A 76 -9.51 -2.51 18.47
N ARG A 77 -9.69 -3.32 19.51
CA ARG A 77 -10.65 -3.01 20.58
C ARG A 77 -10.27 -1.70 21.26
N ASP A 78 -11.26 -0.96 21.72
CA ASP A 78 -11.06 0.25 22.50
C ASP A 78 -10.13 -0.01 23.69
N GLY A 79 -9.13 0.87 23.87
CA GLY A 79 -8.14 0.75 24.93
C GLY A 79 -7.05 -0.29 24.70
N ALA A 80 -6.94 -0.89 23.51
CA ALA A 80 -5.82 -1.79 23.19
C ALA A 80 -4.46 -1.11 23.45
N PRO A 81 -3.53 -1.79 24.15
CA PRO A 81 -2.21 -1.25 24.45
C PRO A 81 -1.33 -1.13 23.19
N GLY A 82 -0.20 -0.43 23.32
CA GLY A 82 0.79 -0.31 22.26
C GLY A 82 0.47 0.76 21.21
N GLY A 83 -0.46 1.68 21.48
CA GLY A 83 -0.75 2.81 20.60
C GLY A 83 0.30 3.92 20.71
N VAL A 84 0.75 4.44 19.56
CA VAL A 84 1.71 5.55 19.49
C VAL A 84 1.03 6.92 19.62
N ASN A 85 -0.28 6.99 19.39
CA ASN A 85 -1.06 8.24 19.28
C ASN A 85 -0.94 9.20 20.49
N ARG A 86 -0.59 8.70 21.68
CA ARG A 86 -0.35 9.51 22.88
C ARG A 86 1.13 9.82 23.14
N LEU A 87 2.03 9.18 22.40
CA LEU A 87 3.48 9.28 22.52
C LEU A 87 4.10 10.18 21.45
N VAL A 88 3.28 10.72 20.54
CA VAL A 88 3.71 11.65 19.50
C VAL A 88 2.72 12.82 19.40
N MET A 89 3.25 13.99 19.05
CA MET A 89 2.45 15.12 18.58
C MET A 89 2.44 15.13 17.06
N VAL A 90 1.27 15.40 16.46
CA VAL A 90 1.11 15.55 15.02
C VAL A 90 0.59 16.94 14.70
N SER A 91 1.19 17.60 13.70
CA SER A 91 0.74 18.90 13.26
C SER A 91 1.08 19.16 11.78
N PRO A 92 0.16 19.75 10.99
CA PRO A 92 -1.23 20.08 11.36
C PRO A 92 -2.15 18.85 11.35
N MET A 93 -3.27 18.90 12.08
CA MET A 93 -4.31 17.83 12.09
C MET A 93 -5.36 18.01 11.00
N ARG A 94 -5.39 19.17 10.33
CA ARG A 94 -6.26 19.46 9.19
C ARG A 94 -5.46 20.19 8.13
N VAL A 95 -5.70 19.83 6.88
CA VAL A 95 -5.00 20.39 5.73
C VAL A 95 -5.99 20.67 4.62
N THR A 96 -5.77 21.77 3.90
CA THR A 96 -6.49 22.08 2.65
C THR A 96 -5.43 22.32 1.59
N LEU A 97 -5.53 21.61 0.48
CA LEU A 97 -4.54 21.60 -0.60
C LEU A 97 -5.22 21.99 -1.90
N GLU A 98 -4.79 23.08 -2.51
CA GLU A 98 -5.12 23.42 -3.90
C GLU A 98 -4.59 22.35 -4.87
N PRO A 99 -5.03 22.32 -6.15
CA PRO A 99 -4.45 21.43 -7.16
C PRO A 99 -2.93 21.56 -7.24
N GLY A 100 -2.20 20.45 -7.11
CA GLY A 100 -0.72 20.44 -7.04
C GLY A 100 -0.13 20.97 -5.72
N GLY A 101 -0.98 21.42 -4.80
CA GLY A 101 -0.64 21.92 -3.48
C GLY A 101 0.07 20.86 -2.63
N ARG A 102 1.01 21.33 -1.80
CA ARG A 102 1.88 20.49 -0.98
C ARG A 102 1.76 20.88 0.48
N GLN A 103 1.78 19.90 1.38
CA GLN A 103 1.82 20.15 2.81
C GLN A 103 2.73 19.14 3.49
N THR A 104 3.43 19.58 4.54
CA THR A 104 4.19 18.70 5.42
C THR A 104 3.44 18.55 6.74
N VAL A 105 3.18 17.31 7.14
CA VAL A 105 2.67 16.95 8.46
C VAL A 105 3.85 16.44 9.27
N ARG A 106 4.18 17.12 10.37
CA ARG A 106 5.25 16.75 11.29
C ARG A 106 4.73 15.84 12.40
N ILE A 107 5.55 14.89 12.78
CA ILE A 107 5.33 13.92 13.86
C ILE A 107 6.52 14.05 14.80
N ILE A 108 6.26 14.41 16.05
CA ILE A 108 7.30 14.71 17.03
C ILE A 108 7.10 13.79 18.24
N PRO A 109 8.06 12.91 18.58
CA PRO A 109 8.02 12.12 19.80
C PRO A 109 7.85 12.97 21.06
N ARG A 110 7.01 12.50 21.98
CA ARG A 110 6.77 13.07 23.32
C ARG A 110 6.65 11.92 24.32
N LEU A 111 7.80 11.39 24.71
CA LEU A 111 7.88 10.21 25.56
C LEU A 111 7.75 10.63 27.03
N PRO A 112 6.83 10.03 27.81
CA PRO A 112 6.80 10.22 29.25
C PRO A 112 8.02 9.55 29.90
N GLU A 113 8.40 10.02 31.08
CA GLU A 113 9.39 9.32 31.90
C GLU A 113 8.90 7.92 32.27
N GLY A 114 9.81 6.94 32.23
CA GLY A 114 9.50 5.56 32.57
C GLY A 114 8.64 4.82 31.54
N LEU A 115 8.55 5.32 30.29
CA LEU A 115 7.95 4.56 29.19
C LEU A 115 8.63 3.18 29.08
N PRO A 116 7.89 2.06 29.13
CA PRO A 116 8.49 0.75 28.94
C PRO A 116 9.16 0.62 27.57
N GLU A 117 10.21 -0.18 27.50
CA GLU A 117 10.83 -0.53 26.22
C GLU A 117 9.82 -1.29 25.35
N GLY A 118 9.81 -0.99 24.06
CA GLY A 118 8.93 -1.67 23.11
C GLY A 118 8.63 -0.87 21.85
N GLU A 119 7.95 -1.55 20.92
CA GLU A 119 7.41 -0.93 19.72
C GLU A 119 5.96 -0.49 19.95
N TYR A 120 5.70 0.79 19.73
CA TYR A 120 4.38 1.41 19.79
C TYR A 120 3.96 1.79 18.37
N MET A 121 2.74 1.43 17.97
CA MET A 121 2.24 1.67 16.61
C MET A 121 0.78 2.09 16.64
N SER A 122 0.45 3.11 15.86
CA SER A 122 -0.93 3.42 15.45
C SER A 122 -0.92 3.80 13.97
N HIS A 123 -2.09 4.00 13.39
CA HIS A 123 -2.23 4.41 12.01
C HIS A 123 -2.82 5.81 11.95
N LEU A 124 -2.21 6.69 11.16
CA LEU A 124 -2.71 8.02 10.91
C LEU A 124 -3.57 7.97 9.64
N THR A 125 -4.88 8.16 9.82
CA THR A 125 -5.86 8.15 8.74
C THR A 125 -6.09 9.56 8.21
N PHE A 126 -5.81 9.77 6.93
CA PHE A 126 -6.14 10.98 6.18
C PHE A 126 -7.57 10.86 5.65
N ARG A 127 -8.53 11.44 6.36
CA ARG A 127 -9.95 11.42 6.02
C ARG A 127 -10.32 12.68 5.24
N PRO A 128 -10.83 12.59 3.99
CA PRO A 128 -11.33 13.75 3.26
C PRO A 128 -12.47 14.45 4.01
N THR A 129 -12.49 15.78 4.07
CA THR A 129 -13.47 16.58 4.84
C THR A 129 -14.34 17.54 4.01
N GLY A 130 -14.16 17.62 2.69
CA GLY A 130 -14.97 18.50 1.83
C GLY A 130 -16.22 17.83 1.24
N SER A 131 -17.29 18.58 0.98
CA SER A 131 -18.33 18.25 0.00
C SER A 131 -17.83 18.65 -1.39
N THR A 132 -18.14 17.88 -2.44
CA THR A 132 -17.93 18.40 -3.81
C THR A 132 -18.88 19.57 -3.99
N GLN A 133 -18.38 20.75 -4.40
CA GLN A 133 -19.20 21.65 -5.18
C GLN A 133 -19.74 20.83 -6.36
N SER A 134 -21.06 20.73 -6.45
CA SER A 134 -21.74 20.30 -7.65
C SER A 134 -21.38 21.33 -8.73
N ASP A 135 -20.61 20.93 -9.74
CA ASP A 135 -20.63 21.67 -10.99
C ASP A 135 -22.08 21.67 -11.47
N GLY A 136 -22.69 22.86 -11.47
CA GLY A 136 -24.01 23.07 -12.01
C GLY A 136 -23.98 22.75 -13.50
N GLY A 137 -24.56 21.61 -13.87
CA GLY A 137 -24.92 21.27 -15.23
C GLY A 137 -26.33 20.69 -15.22
N GLY A 138 -27.32 21.49 -15.63
CA GLY A 138 -28.70 21.04 -15.73
C GLY A 138 -28.85 19.86 -16.71
N GLY A 139 -29.69 18.88 -16.35
CA GLY A 139 -30.07 17.81 -17.27
C GLY A 139 -30.76 16.59 -16.65
N THR A 140 -32.10 16.62 -16.68
CA THR A 140 -33.07 15.49 -16.77
C THR A 140 -33.40 14.65 -15.51
N PRO A 141 -34.70 14.38 -15.23
CA PRO A 141 -35.12 13.43 -14.19
C PRO A 141 -34.81 11.99 -14.59
N GLY A 142 -33.74 11.47 -14.03
CA GLY A 142 -33.34 10.07 -14.11
C GLY A 142 -32.15 9.92 -13.18
N ALA A 143 -32.41 9.54 -11.94
CA ALA A 143 -31.43 9.58 -10.85
C ALA A 143 -30.25 8.63 -11.11
N ALA A 144 -29.23 9.11 -11.83
CA ALA A 144 -27.90 8.52 -11.84
C ALA A 144 -27.27 8.83 -10.47
N MET A 145 -27.44 7.90 -9.52
CA MET A 145 -26.79 7.98 -8.22
C MET A 145 -25.27 7.80 -8.42
N GLN A 146 -24.54 8.90 -8.63
CA GLN A 146 -23.09 8.89 -8.70
C GLN A 146 -22.53 8.66 -7.28
N LEU A 147 -22.28 7.40 -6.93
CA LEU A 147 -21.59 7.04 -5.69
C LEU A 147 -20.12 7.50 -5.79
N LYS A 148 -19.79 8.65 -5.23
CA LYS A 148 -18.40 9.11 -5.07
C LYS A 148 -17.80 8.48 -3.81
N VAL A 149 -17.22 7.29 -3.97
CA VAL A 149 -16.45 6.64 -2.89
C VAL A 149 -15.20 7.46 -2.61
N ARG A 150 -15.07 7.99 -1.39
CA ARG A 150 -13.87 8.70 -0.93
C ARG A 150 -13.07 7.77 -0.04
N VAL A 151 -11.96 7.25 -0.56
CA VAL A 151 -11.09 6.35 0.20
C VAL A 151 -10.17 7.19 1.09
N GLY A 152 -10.31 7.03 2.40
CA GLY A 152 -9.32 7.55 3.36
C GLY A 152 -8.08 6.66 3.38
N PHE A 153 -6.90 7.26 3.51
CA PHE A 153 -5.62 6.51 3.54
C PHE A 153 -5.14 6.40 4.97
N SER A 154 -4.79 5.19 5.43
CA SER A 154 -4.21 4.97 6.76
C SER A 154 -2.76 4.55 6.61
N VAL A 155 -1.84 5.32 7.20
CA VAL A 155 -0.39 5.03 7.18
C VAL A 155 0.09 4.70 8.59
N PRO A 156 0.94 3.67 8.77
CA PRO A 156 1.48 3.34 10.08
C PRO A 156 2.49 4.40 10.52
N VAL A 157 2.37 4.79 11.79
CA VAL A 157 3.36 5.54 12.55
C VAL A 157 3.84 4.62 13.67
N ILE A 158 5.15 4.43 13.73
CA ILE A 158 5.81 3.47 14.60
C ILE A 158 6.83 4.25 15.43
N LEU A 159 6.86 3.97 16.73
CA LEU A 159 7.85 4.47 17.66
C LEU A 159 8.50 3.27 18.34
N ARG A 160 9.82 3.17 18.24
CA ARG A 160 10.65 2.16 18.89
C ARG A 160 11.38 2.82 20.05
N HIS A 161 11.17 2.31 21.25
CA HIS A 161 11.83 2.81 22.45
C HIS A 161 12.66 1.69 23.09
N GLY A 162 13.96 1.95 23.30
CA GLY A 162 14.88 0.99 23.88
C GLY A 162 15.61 0.10 22.86
N PRO A 163 16.47 -0.82 23.34
CA PRO A 163 17.24 -1.75 22.52
C PRO A 163 16.36 -2.89 22.01
N LEU A 164 15.67 -2.65 20.90
CA LEU A 164 14.76 -3.63 20.29
C LEU A 164 15.42 -4.43 19.17
N ASP A 165 14.94 -5.65 18.98
CA ASP A 165 15.42 -6.62 18.00
C ASP A 165 14.28 -7.25 17.21
N GLY A 166 14.61 -7.79 16.04
CA GLY A 166 13.64 -8.55 15.25
C GLY A 166 14.29 -9.29 14.10
N SER A 167 13.83 -10.51 13.86
CA SER A 167 14.25 -11.33 12.73
C SER A 167 13.06 -12.04 12.09
N ALA A 168 13.21 -12.38 10.81
CA ALA A 168 12.19 -13.07 10.05
C ALA A 168 12.73 -14.40 9.49
N THR A 169 11.84 -15.36 9.32
CA THR A 169 12.06 -16.51 8.43
C THR A 169 10.93 -16.57 7.42
N ILE A 170 11.21 -17.03 6.22
CA ILE A 170 10.21 -17.21 5.17
C ILE A 170 10.25 -18.65 4.68
N ARG A 171 9.09 -19.25 4.38
CA ARG A 171 9.05 -20.52 3.68
C ARG A 171 7.82 -20.64 2.77
N PRO A 172 7.94 -21.29 1.60
CA PRO A 172 6.80 -21.72 0.80
C PRO A 172 5.94 -22.74 1.55
N VAL A 173 4.61 -22.60 1.44
CA VAL A 173 3.65 -23.54 2.07
C VAL A 173 2.60 -24.08 1.10
N GLY A 174 2.50 -23.54 -0.12
CA GLY A 174 1.63 -24.09 -1.16
C GLY A 174 1.69 -23.29 -2.46
N ILE A 175 1.42 -23.97 -3.57
CA ILE A 175 1.25 -23.36 -4.89
C ILE A 175 -0.19 -23.59 -5.33
N ASP A 176 -0.87 -22.51 -5.70
CA ASP A 176 -2.16 -22.57 -6.36
C ASP A 176 -1.96 -22.41 -7.86
N ALA A 177 -2.12 -23.53 -8.59
CA ALA A 177 -1.98 -23.56 -10.04
C ALA A 177 -3.11 -22.83 -10.78
N GLN A 178 -4.30 -22.72 -10.19
CA GLN A 178 -5.43 -22.04 -10.83
C GLN A 178 -5.28 -20.53 -10.77
N SER A 179 -4.85 -20.01 -9.62
CA SER A 179 -4.63 -18.58 -9.43
C SER A 179 -3.19 -18.13 -9.72
N ASN A 180 -2.31 -19.07 -10.07
CA ASN A 180 -0.87 -18.88 -10.29
C ASN A 180 -0.20 -18.11 -9.14
N ARG A 181 -0.42 -18.58 -7.90
CA ARG A 181 0.08 -17.93 -6.67
C ARG A 181 0.90 -18.88 -5.82
N LEU A 182 2.01 -18.36 -5.29
CA LEU A 182 2.80 -19.03 -4.25
C LEU A 182 2.38 -18.47 -2.89
N THR A 183 1.89 -19.34 -2.01
CA THR A 183 1.63 -18.99 -0.61
C THR A 183 2.90 -19.17 0.21
N LEU A 184 3.27 -18.11 0.91
CA LEU A 184 4.45 -18.03 1.76
C LEU A 184 4.01 -17.85 3.21
N GLU A 185 4.66 -18.55 4.12
CA GLU A 185 4.59 -18.28 5.54
C GLU A 185 5.80 -17.46 5.98
N LEU A 186 5.55 -16.26 6.49
CA LEU A 186 6.53 -15.46 7.21
C LEU A 186 6.36 -15.70 8.71
N ARG A 187 7.46 -15.92 9.41
CA ARG A 187 7.50 -15.93 10.89
C ARG A 187 8.42 -14.84 11.39
N ARG A 188 7.98 -14.16 12.45
CA ARG A 188 8.70 -13.07 13.11
C ARG A 188 9.13 -13.51 14.51
N GLN A 189 10.36 -13.17 14.88
CA GLN A 189 10.87 -13.28 16.24
C GLN A 189 11.34 -11.89 16.71
N GLY A 190 11.44 -11.69 18.02
CA GLY A 190 11.85 -10.43 18.65
C GLY A 190 10.69 -9.50 18.99
N SER A 191 11.01 -8.21 19.16
CA SER A 191 10.13 -7.18 19.73
C SER A 191 9.64 -6.13 18.73
N VAL A 192 10.21 -6.07 17.52
CA VAL A 192 9.81 -5.10 16.47
C VAL A 192 9.02 -5.73 15.33
N SER A 193 8.22 -4.90 14.65
CA SER A 193 7.65 -5.21 13.34
C SER A 193 8.74 -5.29 12.28
N ILE A 194 8.57 -6.18 11.30
CA ILE A 194 9.51 -6.35 10.18
C ILE A 194 8.80 -6.03 8.89
N PHE A 195 9.49 -5.35 7.99
CA PHE A 195 8.97 -4.93 6.70
C PHE A 195 9.97 -5.29 5.60
N GLY A 196 9.47 -5.70 4.45
CA GLY A 196 10.32 -6.07 3.33
C GLY A 196 9.54 -6.31 2.05
N ASP A 197 10.28 -6.54 0.99
CA ASP A 197 9.77 -6.97 -0.29
C ASP A 197 10.07 -8.45 -0.49
N VAL A 198 9.12 -9.18 -1.06
CA VAL A 198 9.31 -10.57 -1.45
C VAL A 198 9.62 -10.63 -2.93
N ALA A 199 10.67 -11.36 -3.28
CA ALA A 199 10.97 -11.75 -4.66
C ALA A 199 11.11 -13.27 -4.76
N ILE A 200 10.61 -13.83 -5.85
CA ILE A 200 10.64 -15.26 -6.17
C ILE A 200 11.41 -15.42 -7.46
N TYR A 201 12.45 -16.22 -7.43
CA TYR A 201 13.29 -16.54 -8.57
C TYR A 201 13.14 -18.01 -8.93
N TRP A 202 13.02 -18.33 -10.21
CA TRP A 202 12.98 -19.70 -10.72
C TRP A 202 14.25 -20.01 -11.52
N GLY A 203 14.89 -21.14 -11.24
CA GLY A 203 16.11 -21.53 -11.92
C GLY A 203 16.62 -22.91 -11.55
N GLN A 204 17.85 -23.19 -11.97
CA GLN A 204 18.56 -24.41 -11.59
C GLN A 204 19.18 -24.27 -10.18
N PRO A 205 19.38 -25.39 -9.47
CA PRO A 205 20.10 -25.38 -8.20
C PRO A 205 21.47 -24.66 -8.33
N GLY A 206 21.75 -23.71 -7.43
CA GLY A 206 23.05 -23.00 -7.40
C GLY A 206 23.18 -21.80 -8.35
N GLN A 207 22.10 -21.36 -9.01
CA GLN A 207 22.06 -20.10 -9.78
C GLN A 207 20.98 -19.15 -9.21
N ASP A 208 21.17 -17.83 -9.36
CA ASP A 208 20.22 -16.82 -8.88
C ASP A 208 18.85 -16.88 -9.60
N GLY A 209 18.76 -17.54 -10.76
CA GLY A 209 17.51 -17.77 -11.48
C GLY A 209 16.92 -16.53 -12.16
N ILE A 210 15.69 -16.66 -12.66
CA ILE A 210 14.89 -15.61 -13.31
C ILE A 210 13.81 -15.17 -12.31
N GLU A 211 13.61 -13.86 -12.10
CA GLU A 211 12.51 -13.37 -11.26
C GLU A 211 11.17 -13.74 -11.91
N VAL A 212 10.34 -14.51 -11.19
CA VAL A 212 9.04 -14.99 -11.64
C VAL A 212 7.91 -14.58 -10.72
N GLY A 213 8.16 -13.78 -9.68
CA GLY A 213 7.13 -13.27 -8.79
C GLY A 213 7.67 -12.22 -7.83
N ARG A 214 6.83 -11.24 -7.50
CA ARG A 214 7.19 -10.14 -6.61
C ARG A 214 5.99 -9.66 -5.81
N LEU A 215 6.22 -9.32 -4.54
CA LEU A 215 5.24 -8.64 -3.69
C LEU A 215 5.96 -7.64 -2.79
N ASP A 216 5.78 -6.36 -3.07
CA ASP A 216 6.41 -5.27 -2.30
C ASP A 216 5.60 -4.90 -1.05
N GLY A 217 6.28 -4.39 -0.03
CA GLY A 217 5.66 -3.85 1.18
C GLY A 217 4.99 -4.91 2.06
N VAL A 218 5.50 -6.14 2.06
CA VAL A 218 5.09 -7.18 2.98
C VAL A 218 5.57 -6.81 4.39
N ALA A 219 4.67 -6.91 5.36
CA ALA A 219 4.96 -6.56 6.74
C ALA A 219 4.48 -7.65 7.69
N ILE A 220 5.16 -7.86 8.79
CA ILE A 220 4.68 -8.68 9.90
C ILE A 220 4.80 -7.83 11.16
N TYR A 221 3.64 -7.38 11.65
CA TYR A 221 3.60 -6.45 12.79
C TYR A 221 3.95 -7.16 14.09
N ALA A 222 4.47 -6.41 15.07
CA ALA A 222 4.85 -6.93 16.39
C ALA A 222 3.71 -7.69 17.09
N ASN A 223 2.47 -7.37 16.74
CA ASN A 223 1.27 -8.03 17.23
C ASN A 223 1.04 -9.46 16.70
N LEU A 224 1.86 -9.92 15.74
CA LEU A 224 1.84 -11.26 15.16
C LEU A 224 3.22 -11.90 15.23
N THR A 225 3.24 -13.23 15.30
CA THR A 225 4.44 -14.05 15.13
C THR A 225 4.46 -14.78 13.80
N ARG A 226 3.32 -14.83 13.09
CA ARG A 226 3.12 -15.54 11.84
C ARG A 226 2.19 -14.75 10.91
N ARG A 227 2.50 -14.74 9.62
CA ARG A 227 1.66 -14.19 8.53
C ARG A 227 1.75 -15.09 7.30
N LEU A 228 0.62 -15.30 6.63
CA LEU A 228 0.55 -15.89 5.30
C LEU A 228 0.46 -14.79 4.24
N SER A 229 1.18 -14.95 3.13
CA SER A 229 1.18 -14.02 2.00
C SER A 229 1.14 -14.79 0.69
N ALA A 230 0.16 -14.48 -0.16
CA ALA A 230 0.03 -15.06 -1.49
C ALA A 230 0.68 -14.15 -2.52
N VAL A 231 1.80 -14.58 -3.09
CA VAL A 231 2.56 -13.85 -4.10
C VAL A 231 2.14 -14.34 -5.49
N PRO A 232 1.70 -13.45 -6.40
CA PRO A 232 1.43 -13.84 -7.78
C PRO A 232 2.73 -14.23 -8.48
N LEU A 233 2.68 -15.32 -9.23
CA LEU A 233 3.74 -15.70 -10.15
C LEU A 233 3.46 -15.01 -11.49
N THR A 234 4.40 -14.20 -11.94
CA THR A 234 4.35 -13.41 -13.18
C THR A 234 5.66 -13.59 -13.93
N PRO A 235 5.90 -14.79 -14.52
CA PRO A 235 7.12 -15.03 -15.28
C PRO A 235 7.21 -14.09 -16.50
N PRO A 236 8.41 -13.66 -16.90
CA PRO A 236 8.61 -12.88 -18.12
C PRO A 236 8.06 -13.57 -19.37
N ALA A 237 7.79 -12.80 -20.43
CA ALA A 237 7.31 -13.36 -21.69
C ALA A 237 8.26 -14.45 -22.22
N GLY A 238 7.70 -15.62 -22.58
CA GLY A 238 8.46 -16.78 -23.05
C GLY A 238 9.05 -17.66 -21.94
N VAL A 239 8.88 -17.31 -20.66
CA VAL A 239 9.28 -18.15 -19.53
C VAL A 239 8.09 -18.98 -19.04
N THR A 240 8.25 -20.31 -19.02
CA THR A 240 7.30 -21.24 -18.40
C THR A 240 7.95 -21.84 -17.17
N ILE A 241 7.29 -21.68 -16.01
CA ILE A 241 7.73 -22.30 -14.76
C ILE A 241 7.47 -23.80 -14.86
N GLY A 242 8.53 -24.59 -14.92
CA GLY A 242 8.49 -26.05 -14.90
C GLY A 242 9.30 -26.63 -13.74
N PRO A 243 9.69 -27.91 -13.80
CA PRO A 243 10.56 -28.53 -12.81
C PRO A 243 11.85 -27.72 -12.61
N GLY A 244 12.27 -27.54 -11.37
CA GLY A 244 13.39 -26.65 -11.04
C GLY A 244 13.41 -26.23 -9.58
N MET A 245 14.08 -25.13 -9.28
CA MET A 245 14.14 -24.55 -7.93
C MET A 245 13.47 -23.19 -7.92
N LEU A 246 12.68 -22.91 -6.89
CA LEU A 246 12.27 -21.56 -6.52
C LEU A 246 13.13 -21.08 -5.36
N LEU A 247 13.80 -19.95 -5.53
CA LEU A 247 14.44 -19.19 -4.47
C LEU A 247 13.50 -18.04 -4.08
N VAL A 248 13.11 -18.00 -2.81
CA VAL A 248 12.28 -16.95 -2.24
C VAL A 248 13.15 -16.10 -1.33
N ARG A 249 13.24 -14.80 -1.61
CA ARG A 249 13.96 -13.82 -0.78
C ARG A 249 12.97 -12.81 -0.21
N TYR A 250 13.09 -12.55 1.08
CA TYR A 250 12.46 -11.43 1.78
C TYR A 250 13.55 -10.42 2.11
N MET A 251 13.43 -9.21 1.57
CA MET A 251 14.52 -8.23 1.56
C MET A 251 14.09 -6.90 2.16
N ASP A 252 15.02 -6.19 2.78
CA ASP A 252 14.80 -4.82 3.18
C ASP A 252 14.51 -3.94 1.94
N PRO A 253 13.45 -3.12 1.92
CA PRO A 253 13.08 -2.36 0.73
C PRO A 253 14.10 -1.27 0.36
N ASP A 254 14.83 -0.76 1.37
CA ASP A 254 15.74 0.37 1.24
C ASP A 254 17.18 -0.12 1.01
N THR A 255 17.68 -1.04 1.83
CA THR A 255 19.06 -1.54 1.73
C THR A 255 19.24 -2.71 0.77
N ARG A 256 18.14 -3.42 0.45
CA ARG A 256 18.13 -4.69 -0.29
C ARG A 256 18.81 -5.85 0.43
N ASP A 257 19.12 -5.70 1.71
CA ASP A 257 19.66 -6.80 2.51
C ASP A 257 18.64 -7.94 2.61
N VAL A 258 19.13 -9.17 2.52
CA VAL A 258 18.29 -10.36 2.68
C VAL A 258 17.94 -10.54 4.16
N LEU A 259 16.68 -10.31 4.50
CA LEU A 259 16.13 -10.51 5.84
C LEU A 259 15.83 -11.98 6.11
N ALA A 260 15.40 -12.71 5.08
CA ALA A 260 15.18 -14.14 5.11
C ALA A 260 15.21 -14.71 3.69
N GLU A 261 15.61 -15.98 3.56
CA GLU A 261 15.48 -16.70 2.31
C GLU A 261 15.08 -18.16 2.52
N SER A 262 14.49 -18.76 1.49
CA SER A 262 14.16 -20.17 1.46
C SER A 262 14.15 -20.65 0.02
N THR A 263 14.49 -21.92 -0.15
CA THR A 263 14.47 -22.58 -1.45
C THR A 263 13.48 -23.75 -1.43
N VAL A 264 12.72 -23.94 -2.50
CA VAL A 264 11.84 -25.10 -2.69
C VAL A 264 12.05 -25.70 -4.07
N ARG A 265 12.04 -27.03 -4.16
CA ARG A 265 12.12 -27.75 -5.43
C ARG A 265 10.71 -27.91 -6.01
N LEU A 266 10.56 -27.64 -7.30
CA LEU A 266 9.40 -27.99 -8.09
C LEU A 266 9.70 -29.30 -8.82
N GLU A 267 8.79 -30.26 -8.68
CA GLU A 267 8.83 -31.56 -9.34
C GLU A 267 8.07 -31.54 -10.67
#